data_AF-A0A2N0QHY6-F1
#
_entry.id   AF-A0A2N0QHY6-F1
#
_cell.length_a   1.000
_cell.length_b   1.000
_cell.length_c   1.000
_cell.angle_alpha   90.00
_cell.angle_beta   90.00
_cell.angle_gamma   90.00
#
_symmetry.space_group_name_H-M   'P 1'
#
loop_
_entity.id
_entity.type
_entity.pdbx_description
1 polymer ?
#
loop_
_entity_poly.entity_id
_entity_poly.type
_entity_poly.pdbx_seq_one_letter_code
_entity_poly.pdbx_strand_id
1 'polypeptide(L)'
;MVNELEEYLHVLSYLKQGKTPPIFHELHHHLIWLVDASGHANAIDARMDGVEKRLKEKSRLFTKHFEQFYLKAVELTGYLRTNIKKFPALQKFNHDVEIEMGLFKTFLHELEEMELSAEVLGTFTASMADHMLREEQYYLTKLAESKS
;
A
#
# COMPACT_ATOMS: atom_id res chain seq x y z
N MET A 1 3.26 9.16 6.01
CA MET A 1 4.04 10.39 5.71
C MET A 1 5.52 10.31 6.10
N VAL A 2 5.90 10.11 7.38
CA VAL A 2 7.35 10.07 7.75
C VAL A 2 8.07 8.89 7.08
N ASN A 3 7.45 7.71 7.06
CA ASN A 3 8.01 6.52 6.40
C ASN A 3 8.23 6.74 4.90
N GLU A 4 7.29 7.37 4.19
CA GLU A 4 7.45 7.73 2.76
C GLU A 4 8.64 8.68 2.54
N LEU A 5 8.78 9.69 3.39
CA LEU A 5 9.90 10.62 3.32
C LEU A 5 11.24 9.90 3.56
N GLU A 6 11.30 9.00 4.55
CA GLU A 6 12.48 8.20 4.82
C GLU A 6 12.85 7.28 3.64
N GLU A 7 11.87 6.69 2.96
CA GLU A 7 12.10 5.91 1.74
C GLU A 7 12.69 6.79 0.63
N TYR A 8 12.17 8.02 0.46
CA TYR A 8 12.74 8.95 -0.51
C TYR A 8 14.16 9.40 -0.14
N LEU A 9 14.44 9.64 1.15
CA LEU A 9 15.79 9.95 1.62
C LEU A 9 16.75 8.77 1.38
N HIS A 10 16.27 7.54 1.53
CA HIS A 10 17.03 6.34 1.23
C HIS A 10 17.39 6.25 -0.26
N VAL A 11 16.42 6.50 -1.15
CA VAL A 11 16.65 6.62 -2.60
C VAL A 11 17.66 7.73 -2.93
N LEU A 12 17.49 8.92 -2.33
CA LEU A 12 18.40 10.05 -2.51
C LEU A 12 19.83 9.75 -2.08
N SER A 13 20.04 8.86 -1.11
CA SER A 13 21.38 8.47 -0.66
C SER A 13 22.22 7.84 -1.78
N TYR A 14 21.59 7.10 -2.69
CA TYR A 14 22.24 6.53 -3.88
C TYR A 14 22.40 7.59 -4.98
N LEU A 15 21.35 8.36 -5.25
CA LEU A 15 21.34 9.35 -6.32
C LEU A 15 22.36 10.47 -6.10
N LYS A 16 22.55 10.92 -4.85
CA LYS A 16 23.59 11.91 -4.48
C LYS A 16 25.02 11.44 -4.79
N GLN A 17 25.23 10.13 -4.89
CA GLN A 17 26.51 9.54 -5.28
C GLN A 17 26.59 9.22 -6.77
N GLY A 18 25.60 9.62 -7.57
CA GLY A 18 25.49 9.26 -8.99
C GLY A 18 25.21 7.78 -9.24
N LYS A 19 24.67 7.06 -8.24
CA LYS A 19 24.36 5.63 -8.34
C LYS A 19 22.89 5.41 -8.58
N THR A 20 22.55 4.40 -9.38
CA THR A 20 21.18 3.89 -9.49
C THR A 20 20.79 3.22 -8.15
N PRO A 21 19.66 3.59 -7.53
CA PRO A 21 19.16 2.89 -6.35
C PRO A 21 18.92 1.41 -6.67
N PRO A 22 19.34 0.48 -5.81
CA PRO A 22 19.10 -0.93 -6.04
C PRO A 22 17.59 -1.24 -5.93
N ILE A 23 17.18 -2.34 -6.56
CA ILE A 23 15.89 -2.94 -6.26
C ILE A 23 16.03 -3.66 -4.92
N PHE A 24 15.26 -3.23 -3.91
CA PHE A 24 15.26 -3.86 -2.59
C PHE A 24 14.51 -5.19 -2.61
N HIS A 25 14.75 -6.00 -1.59
CA HIS A 25 14.02 -7.25 -1.41
C HIS A 25 12.52 -6.97 -1.27
N GLU A 26 11.64 -7.80 -1.84
CA GLU A 26 10.18 -7.59 -1.82
C GLU A 26 9.59 -7.32 -0.43
N LEU A 27 10.11 -7.99 0.61
CA LEU A 27 9.73 -7.74 2.01
C LEU A 27 10.10 -6.34 2.56
N HIS A 28 11.11 -5.65 2.01
CA HIS A 28 11.35 -4.22 2.32
C HIS A 28 10.13 -3.39 1.96
N HIS A 29 9.61 -3.59 0.75
CA HIS A 29 8.44 -2.88 0.26
C HIS A 29 7.18 -3.25 1.06
N HIS A 30 6.96 -4.53 1.37
CA HIS A 30 5.83 -4.96 2.21
C HIS A 30 5.82 -4.29 3.58
N LEU A 31 6.98 -4.15 4.23
CA LEU A 31 7.07 -3.58 5.58
C LEU A 31 6.81 -2.06 5.62
N ILE A 32 6.90 -1.36 4.49
CA ILE A 32 6.61 0.07 4.38
C ILE A 32 5.17 0.26 3.91
N TRP A 33 4.81 -0.36 2.79
CA TRP A 33 3.60 0.01 2.04
C TRP A 33 2.32 -0.70 2.50
N LEU A 34 2.40 -1.82 3.25
CA LEU A 34 1.18 -2.45 3.79
C LEU A 34 0.59 -1.67 4.96
N VAL A 35 1.44 -1.09 5.83
CA VAL A 35 0.94 -0.23 6.92
C VAL A 35 0.45 1.12 6.38
N ASP A 36 1.07 1.60 5.30
CA ASP A 36 0.64 2.78 4.55
C ASP A 36 -0.77 2.60 3.96
N ALA A 37 -0.98 1.55 3.16
CA ALA A 37 -2.29 1.22 2.59
C ALA A 37 -3.38 0.99 3.65
N SER A 38 -3.03 0.38 4.79
CA SER A 38 -3.94 0.29 5.94
C SER A 38 -4.31 1.66 6.49
N GLY A 39 -3.32 2.56 6.64
CA GLY A 39 -3.53 3.94 7.04
C GLY A 39 -4.42 4.71 6.07
N HIS A 40 -4.24 4.51 4.75
CA HIS A 40 -5.09 5.07 3.71
C HIS A 40 -6.54 4.63 3.86
N ALA A 41 -6.78 3.32 3.96
CA ALA A 41 -8.11 2.77 4.14
C ALA A 41 -8.80 3.28 5.43
N ASN A 42 -8.04 3.41 6.54
CA ASN A 42 -8.56 3.93 7.80
C ASN A 42 -8.90 5.43 7.69
N ALA A 43 -8.05 6.21 7.02
CA ALA A 43 -8.29 7.64 6.78
C ALA A 43 -9.54 7.88 5.93
N ILE A 44 -9.82 6.99 4.96
CA ILE A 44 -11.07 7.02 4.20
C ILE A 44 -12.26 6.78 5.14
N ASP A 45 -12.27 5.68 5.92
CA ASP A 45 -13.36 5.42 6.89
C ASP A 45 -13.60 6.64 7.79
N ALA A 46 -12.55 7.20 8.38
CA ALA A 46 -12.66 8.33 9.30
C ALA A 46 -13.23 9.60 8.67
N ARG A 47 -13.02 9.81 7.35
CA ARG A 47 -13.42 11.02 6.63
C ARG A 47 -14.74 10.88 5.85
N MET A 48 -15.32 9.69 5.79
CA MET A 48 -16.67 9.48 5.27
C MET A 48 -17.72 9.88 6.32
N ASP A 49 -18.80 10.52 5.87
CA ASP A 49 -19.94 10.88 6.73
C ASP A 49 -20.51 9.63 7.44
N GLY A 50 -21.10 9.85 8.61
CA GLY A 50 -21.71 8.77 9.39
C GLY A 50 -22.76 7.96 8.63
N VAL A 51 -23.42 8.53 7.62
CA VAL A 51 -24.43 7.84 6.79
C VAL A 51 -23.85 6.98 5.68
N GLU A 52 -22.58 7.16 5.29
CA GLU A 52 -21.89 6.42 4.22
C GLU A 52 -21.48 4.99 4.66
N LYS A 53 -22.42 4.24 5.24
CA LYS A 53 -22.14 2.97 5.93
C LYS A 53 -21.41 1.95 5.06
N ARG A 54 -21.76 1.86 3.77
CA ARG A 54 -21.17 0.89 2.84
C ARG A 54 -19.72 1.24 2.48
N LEU A 55 -19.43 2.52 2.26
CA LEU A 55 -18.06 2.98 1.98
C LEU A 55 -17.16 2.79 3.21
N LYS A 56 -17.69 3.08 4.40
CA LYS A 56 -17.00 2.84 5.67
C LYS A 56 -16.72 1.36 5.91
N GLU A 57 -17.69 0.49 5.65
CA GLU A 57 -17.51 -0.96 5.75
C GLU A 57 -16.44 -1.48 4.79
N LYS A 58 -16.49 -1.06 3.52
CA LYS A 58 -15.47 -1.40 2.51
C LYS A 58 -14.08 -0.93 2.92
N SER A 59 -13.97 0.30 3.44
CA SER A 59 -12.71 0.87 3.94
C SER A 59 -12.14 0.10 5.15
N ARG A 60 -13.00 -0.29 6.11
CA ARG A 60 -12.58 -1.13 7.25
C ARG A 60 -12.13 -2.52 6.83
N LEU A 61 -12.76 -3.09 5.80
CA LEU A 61 -12.37 -4.37 5.26
C LEU A 61 -10.95 -4.31 4.67
N PHE A 62 -10.66 -3.30 3.85
CA PHE A 62 -9.30 -3.06 3.34
C PHE A 62 -8.29 -2.84 4.46
N THR A 63 -8.62 -2.01 5.45
CA THR A 63 -7.78 -1.78 6.64
C THR A 63 -7.38 -3.11 7.28
N LYS A 64 -8.38 -3.97 7.55
CA LYS A 64 -8.17 -5.29 8.15
C LYS A 64 -7.30 -6.19 7.28
N HIS A 65 -7.52 -6.22 5.96
CA HIS A 65 -6.73 -7.04 5.05
C HIS A 65 -5.26 -6.61 5.03
N PHE A 66 -4.99 -5.32 4.94
CA PHE A 66 -3.62 -4.79 4.92
C PHE A 66 -2.90 -4.97 6.27
N GLU A 67 -3.59 -4.82 7.41
CA GLU A 67 -3.03 -5.17 8.73
C GLU A 67 -2.65 -6.65 8.82
N GLN A 68 -3.51 -7.54 8.33
CA GLN A 68 -3.24 -8.98 8.32
C GLN A 68 -2.05 -9.33 7.42
N PHE A 69 -1.95 -8.69 6.25
CA PHE A 69 -0.79 -8.85 5.38
C PHE A 69 0.49 -8.31 6.01
N TYR A 70 0.43 -7.17 6.69
CA TYR A 70 1.59 -6.61 7.39
C TYR A 70 2.13 -7.57 8.45
N LEU A 71 1.26 -8.14 9.29
CA LEU A 71 1.66 -9.15 10.28
C LEU A 71 2.31 -10.38 9.61
N LYS A 72 1.76 -10.84 8.49
CA LYS A 72 2.35 -11.93 7.71
C LYS A 72 3.73 -11.55 7.15
N ALA A 73 3.91 -10.32 6.65
CA ALA A 73 5.20 -9.83 6.15
C ALA A 73 6.28 -9.78 7.24
N VAL A 74 5.91 -9.40 8.47
CA VAL A 74 6.81 -9.43 9.63
C VAL A 74 7.34 -10.84 9.89
N GLU A 75 6.46 -11.85 9.91
CA GLU A 75 6.85 -13.25 10.13
C GLU A 75 7.71 -13.79 8.96
N LEU A 76 7.33 -13.49 7.72
CA LEU A 76 8.10 -13.89 6.54
C LEU A 76 9.50 -13.26 6.52
N THR A 77 9.65 -12.04 7.03
CA THR A 77 10.96 -11.40 7.24
C THR A 77 11.80 -12.18 8.26
N GLY A 78 11.16 -12.69 9.31
CA GLY A 78 11.79 -13.58 10.28
C GLY A 78 12.33 -14.87 9.65
N TYR A 79 11.64 -15.42 8.65
CA TYR A 79 12.06 -16.64 7.95
C TYR A 79 13.33 -16.45 7.12
N LEU A 80 13.65 -15.22 6.69
CA LEU A 80 14.87 -14.91 5.93
C LEU A 80 16.17 -15.18 6.71
N ARG A 81 16.09 -15.38 8.04
CA ARG A 81 17.22 -15.80 8.90
C ARG A 81 17.68 -17.23 8.65
N THR A 82 16.87 -18.04 7.97
CA THR A 82 17.26 -19.37 7.46
C THR A 82 18.24 -19.31 6.29
N ASN A 83 18.59 -18.11 5.82
CA ASN A 83 19.34 -17.84 4.59
C ASN A 83 18.62 -18.26 3.29
N ILE A 84 17.36 -18.68 3.38
CA ILE A 84 16.49 -18.88 2.22
C ILE A 84 15.79 -17.54 1.92
N LYS A 85 16.14 -16.92 0.79
CA LYS A 85 15.60 -15.61 0.40
C LYS A 85 14.36 -15.68 -0.49
N LYS A 86 14.16 -16.80 -1.19
CA LYS A 86 12.99 -17.05 -2.03
C LYS A 86 12.37 -18.39 -1.66
N PHE A 87 11.07 -18.42 -1.46
CA PHE A 87 10.32 -19.64 -1.15
C PHE A 87 8.86 -19.54 -1.60
N PRO A 88 8.19 -20.66 -1.94
CA PRO A 88 6.85 -20.63 -2.55
C PRO A 88 5.78 -19.88 -1.76
N ALA A 89 5.80 -19.95 -0.42
CA ALA A 89 4.84 -19.24 0.41
C ALA A 89 4.98 -17.71 0.30
N LEU A 90 6.20 -17.20 0.09
CA LEU A 90 6.45 -15.77 -0.14
C LEU A 90 5.96 -15.34 -1.53
N GLN A 91 6.16 -16.17 -2.56
CA GLN A 91 5.61 -15.91 -3.90
C GLN A 91 4.08 -15.85 -3.90
N LYS A 92 3.43 -16.79 -3.19
CA LYS A 92 1.98 -16.76 -3.02
C LYS A 92 1.52 -15.53 -2.25
N PHE A 93 2.21 -15.16 -1.17
CA PHE A 93 1.92 -13.95 -0.42
C PHE A 93 1.98 -12.69 -1.28
N ASN A 94 3.02 -12.55 -2.10
CA ASN A 94 3.15 -11.45 -3.04
C ASN A 94 1.97 -11.34 -4.01
N HIS A 95 1.51 -12.48 -4.53
CA HIS A 95 0.37 -12.53 -5.44
C HIS A 95 -0.95 -12.16 -4.75
N ASP A 96 -1.16 -12.64 -3.53
CA ASP A 96 -2.35 -12.30 -2.74
C ASP A 96 -2.39 -10.79 -2.46
N VAL A 97 -1.24 -10.18 -2.13
CA VAL A 97 -1.13 -8.72 -1.94
C VAL A 97 -1.39 -7.95 -3.23
N GLU A 98 -0.88 -8.40 -4.38
CA GLU A 98 -1.15 -7.77 -5.67
C GLU A 98 -2.64 -7.71 -5.99
N ILE A 99 -3.37 -8.81 -5.75
CA ILE A 99 -4.81 -8.87 -5.98
C ILE A 99 -5.53 -7.85 -5.10
N GLU A 100 -5.25 -7.86 -3.79
CA GLU A 100 -5.92 -6.95 -2.86
C GLU A 100 -5.61 -5.48 -3.17
N MET A 101 -4.37 -5.18 -3.54
CA MET A 101 -3.97 -3.83 -3.92
C MET A 101 -4.65 -3.38 -5.22
N GLY A 102 -4.83 -4.28 -6.19
CA GLY A 102 -5.64 -4.00 -7.39
C GLY A 102 -7.08 -3.65 -7.07
N LEU A 103 -7.70 -4.38 -6.13
CA LEU A 103 -9.05 -4.08 -5.64
C LEU A 103 -9.10 -2.74 -4.91
N PHE A 104 -8.10 -2.44 -4.08
CA PHE A 104 -8.03 -1.17 -3.34
C PHE A 104 -7.84 0.03 -4.26
N LYS A 105 -6.96 -0.08 -5.26
CA LYS A 105 -6.80 0.96 -6.29
C LYS A 105 -8.08 1.21 -7.07
N THR A 106 -8.85 0.17 -7.37
CA THR A 106 -10.15 0.31 -8.03
C THR A 106 -11.12 1.08 -7.13
N PHE A 107 -11.13 0.78 -5.83
CA PHE A 107 -11.91 1.52 -4.84
C PHE A 107 -11.49 2.99 -4.69
N LEU A 108 -10.19 3.29 -4.73
CA LEU A 108 -9.68 4.67 -4.71
C LEU A 108 -10.16 5.45 -5.94
N HIS A 109 -10.13 4.85 -7.13
CA HIS A 109 -10.67 5.46 -8.34
C HIS A 109 -12.19 5.70 -8.24
N GLU A 110 -12.96 4.74 -7.73
CA GLU A 110 -14.40 4.93 -7.49
C GLU A 110 -14.66 6.11 -6.56
N LEU A 111 -13.89 6.24 -5.47
CA LEU A 111 -13.99 7.36 -4.53
C LEU A 111 -13.61 8.70 -5.15
N GLU A 112 -12.57 8.72 -5.98
CA GLU A 112 -12.15 9.91 -6.73
C GLU A 112 -13.30 10.43 -7.60
N GLU A 113 -13.90 9.55 -8.41
CA GLU A 113 -15.00 9.91 -9.30
C GLU A 113 -16.24 10.37 -8.53
N MET A 114 -16.61 9.67 -7.44
CA MET A 114 -17.74 10.06 -6.59
C MET A 114 -17.52 11.42 -5.90
N GLU A 115 -16.28 11.76 -5.55
CA GLU A 115 -15.96 13.06 -4.97
C GLU A 115 -16.04 14.17 -6.03
N LEU A 116 -15.49 13.93 -7.22
CA LEU A 116 -15.57 14.87 -8.35
C LEU A 116 -17.01 15.13 -8.82
N SER A 117 -17.89 14.13 -8.72
CA SER A 117 -19.31 14.22 -9.07
C SER A 117 -20.21 14.69 -7.91
N ALA A 118 -19.65 14.93 -6.72
CA ALA A 118 -20.37 15.27 -5.50
C ALA A 118 -21.45 14.23 -5.10
N GLU A 119 -21.18 12.95 -5.36
CA GLU A 119 -22.06 11.81 -5.06
C GLU A 119 -21.82 11.19 -3.67
N VAL A 120 -20.72 11.54 -3.00
CA VAL A 120 -20.35 11.02 -1.67
C VAL A 120 -20.31 12.13 -0.61
N LEU A 121 -20.74 11.81 0.61
CA LEU A 121 -20.70 12.71 1.75
C LEU A 121 -19.46 12.47 2.62
N GLY A 122 -18.66 13.51 2.85
CA GLY A 122 -17.49 13.42 3.74
C GLY A 122 -16.57 14.62 3.63
N THR A 123 -15.38 14.50 4.23
CA THR A 123 -14.29 15.48 4.13
C THR A 123 -13.07 14.90 3.40
N PHE A 124 -13.25 13.75 2.74
CA PHE A 124 -12.24 13.17 1.85
C PHE A 124 -12.30 13.90 0.50
N THR A 125 -11.18 14.02 -0.20
CA THR A 125 -11.07 14.80 -1.45
C THR A 125 -10.56 13.92 -2.59
N ALA A 126 -10.94 14.21 -3.83
CA ALA A 126 -10.41 13.52 -5.01
C ALA A 126 -8.88 13.61 -5.08
N SER A 127 -8.29 14.74 -4.71
CA SER A 127 -6.83 14.90 -4.67
C SER A 127 -6.14 13.92 -3.70
N MET A 128 -6.81 13.56 -2.60
CA MET A 128 -6.31 12.58 -1.65
C MET A 128 -6.47 11.16 -2.21
N ALA A 129 -7.56 10.88 -2.93
CA ALA A 129 -7.75 9.63 -3.65
C ALA A 129 -6.65 9.38 -4.68
N ASP A 130 -6.36 10.37 -5.54
CA ASP A 130 -5.28 10.32 -6.53
C ASP A 130 -3.90 10.14 -5.90
N HIS A 131 -3.62 10.88 -4.81
CA HIS A 131 -2.37 10.73 -4.06
C HIS A 131 -2.16 9.30 -3.58
N MET A 132 -3.14 8.74 -2.87
CA MET A 132 -3.07 7.35 -2.39
C MET A 132 -2.92 6.39 -3.56
N LEU A 133 -3.68 6.56 -4.64
CA LEU A 133 -3.64 5.68 -5.82
C LEU A 133 -2.26 5.66 -6.48
N ARG A 134 -1.57 6.80 -6.55
CA ARG A 134 -0.21 6.89 -7.09
C ARG A 134 0.82 6.20 -6.19
N GLU A 135 0.64 6.24 -4.88
CA GLU A 135 1.50 5.52 -3.92
C GLU A 135 1.28 4.01 -4.03
N GLU A 136 0.04 3.55 -4.09
CA GLU A 136 -0.26 2.12 -4.29
C GLU A 136 0.27 1.62 -5.64
N GLN A 137 0.22 2.46 -6.68
CA GLN A 137 0.84 2.14 -7.96
C GLN A 137 2.37 2.06 -7.86
N TYR A 138 3.01 2.98 -7.14
CA TYR A 138 4.46 2.94 -6.91
C TYR A 138 4.85 1.65 -6.19
N TYR A 139 4.12 1.28 -5.14
CA TYR A 139 4.34 0.05 -4.40
C TYR A 139 4.21 -1.19 -5.31
N LEU A 140 3.14 -1.30 -6.11
CA LEU A 140 2.97 -2.41 -7.06
C LEU A 140 4.12 -2.50 -8.07
N THR A 141 4.59 -1.36 -8.59
CA THR A 141 5.74 -1.33 -9.50
C THR A 141 7.00 -1.86 -8.81
N LYS A 142 7.29 -1.43 -7.58
CA LYS A 142 8.45 -1.91 -6.81
C LYS A 142 8.34 -3.38 -6.45
N LEU A 143 7.15 -3.82 -6.08
CA LEU A 143 6.86 -5.21 -5.78
C LEU A 143 7.07 -6.09 -7.03
N ALA A 144 6.62 -5.66 -8.20
CA ALA A 144 6.86 -6.37 -9.47
C ALA A 144 8.35 -6.44 -9.83
N GLU A 145 9.10 -5.34 -9.68
CA GLU A 145 10.55 -5.29 -9.93
C GLU A 145 11.32 -6.27 -9.03
N SER A 146 10.94 -6.35 -7.74
CA SER A 146 11.65 -7.11 -6.70
C SER A 146 11.43 -8.64 -6.72
N LYS A 147 10.44 -9.13 -7.46
CA LYS A 147 10.12 -10.57 -7.58
C LYS A 147 11.06 -11.34 -8.51
N SER A 148 11.83 -10.62 -9.34
CA SER A 148 12.72 -11.16 -10.36
C SER A 148 13.84 -12.01 -9.76
#